data_AF-W4LAR2-F1
#
_entry.id   AF-W4LAR2-F1
#
_cell.length_a   1.000
_cell.length_b   1.000
_cell.length_c   1.000
_cell.angle_alpha   90.00
_cell.angle_beta   90.00
_cell.angle_gamma   90.00
#
_symmetry.space_group_name_H-M   'P 1'
#
loop_
_entity.id
_entity.type
_entity.pdbx_description
1 polymer ?
#
loop_
_entity_poly.entity_id
_entity_poly.type
_entity_poly.pdbx_seq_one_letter_code
_entity_poly.pdbx_strand_id
1 'polypeptide(L)'
;FNGFPGFAGFGLTTDDAGITQAYNTGYTYWTDFLFQAMFAATAATIVSGAVAERIKLSSFMIFTVLYVTLIYPWAGSWKWGGGWLDARGFYDFAGSTLVHSVGGWAALAGAIMLGARRGKYVAGRIRALPGHNMPLAAIGVFLLWLGWFGFNGGSVLSADPGATSLTLMTTCIAAAAGGLGAMYTSWIVSKKPDLSMGLNGILAGLVSITAGADLMGLHSALLIGPIA
;
A
#
# COMPACT_ATOMS: atom_id res chain seq x y z
N PHE A 1 11.63 -6.36 -22.59
CA PHE A 1 10.25 -5.81 -22.62
C PHE A 1 10.26 -4.48 -23.38
N ASN A 2 9.36 -4.25 -24.36
CA ASN A 2 9.39 -3.11 -25.31
C ASN A 2 8.42 -1.95 -24.96
N GLY A 3 8.06 -1.77 -23.69
CA GLY A 3 7.23 -0.62 -23.25
C GLY A 3 5.73 -0.70 -23.54
N PHE A 4 5.23 -1.80 -24.11
CA PHE A 4 3.80 -2.14 -24.23
C PHE A 4 3.38 -3.09 -23.09
N PRO A 5 2.08 -3.22 -22.76
CA PRO A 5 1.61 -4.22 -21.79
C PRO A 5 2.05 -5.62 -22.22
N GLY A 6 3.16 -6.08 -21.67
CA GLY A 6 3.50 -7.47 -21.64
C GLY A 6 2.81 -8.08 -20.44
N PHE A 7 1.59 -8.54 -20.68
CA PHE A 7 1.25 -9.85 -20.18
C PHE A 7 2.38 -10.77 -20.66
N ALA A 8 2.97 -11.59 -19.80
CA ALA A 8 4.00 -12.54 -20.18
C ALA A 8 3.41 -13.62 -21.13
N GLY A 9 2.98 -13.21 -22.33
CA GLY A 9 2.07 -13.97 -23.19
C GLY A 9 0.60 -13.91 -22.77
N PHE A 10 -0.26 -14.55 -23.57
CA PHE A 10 -1.57 -14.99 -23.11
C PHE A 10 -1.36 -16.25 -22.27
N GLY A 11 -1.52 -16.11 -20.96
CA GLY A 11 -1.23 -17.18 -20.01
C GLY A 11 0.26 -17.31 -19.69
N LEU A 12 0.55 -17.76 -18.48
CA LEU A 12 1.89 -18.00 -17.96
C LEU A 12 2.29 -19.45 -18.24
N THR A 13 3.55 -19.67 -18.59
CA THR A 13 4.08 -21.03 -18.76
C THR A 13 4.35 -21.65 -17.40
N THR A 14 3.52 -22.61 -17.01
CA THR A 14 3.68 -23.42 -15.80
C THR A 14 3.23 -24.86 -16.08
N ASP A 15 3.44 -25.78 -15.14
CA ASP A 15 2.88 -27.14 -15.24
C ASP A 15 1.34 -27.10 -15.13
N ASP A 16 0.65 -28.16 -15.56
CA ASP A 16 -0.82 -28.21 -15.56
C ASP A 16 -1.44 -27.90 -14.18
N ALA A 17 -0.73 -28.27 -13.11
CA ALA A 17 -1.16 -28.02 -11.74
C ALA A 17 -0.72 -26.64 -11.19
N GLY A 18 0.20 -25.94 -11.84
CA GLY A 18 0.74 -24.64 -11.39
C GLY A 18 1.56 -24.70 -10.10
N ILE A 19 2.05 -25.88 -9.72
CA ILE A 19 2.77 -26.14 -8.47
C ILE A 19 4.27 -26.36 -8.68
N THR A 20 4.74 -26.28 -9.91
CA THR A 20 6.17 -26.37 -10.20
C THR A 20 6.93 -25.14 -9.68
N GLN A 21 8.16 -25.36 -9.21
CA GLN A 21 9.12 -24.30 -8.92
C GLN A 21 9.97 -23.93 -10.15
N ALA A 22 9.70 -24.54 -11.32
CA ALA A 22 10.31 -24.12 -12.58
C ALA A 22 9.83 -22.71 -13.01
N TYR A 23 8.66 -22.28 -12.52
CA TYR A 23 8.14 -20.93 -12.71
C TYR A 23 9.04 -19.89 -12.02
N ASN A 24 9.38 -20.12 -10.75
CA ASN A 24 10.33 -19.30 -10.01
C ASN A 24 10.97 -20.13 -8.87
N THR A 25 12.27 -19.94 -8.64
CA THR A 25 12.98 -20.68 -7.60
C THR A 25 12.48 -20.23 -6.22
N GLY A 26 11.95 -21.17 -5.43
CA GLY A 26 11.49 -20.91 -4.06
C GLY A 26 9.97 -20.73 -3.89
N TYR A 27 9.19 -20.57 -4.97
CA TYR A 27 7.73 -20.50 -4.88
C TYR A 27 7.03 -20.90 -6.20
N THR A 28 5.73 -21.20 -6.10
CA THR A 28 4.93 -21.67 -7.24
C THR A 28 4.11 -20.54 -7.84
N TYR A 29 3.52 -20.80 -9.01
CA TYR A 29 2.62 -19.84 -9.65
C TYR A 29 1.47 -19.42 -8.74
N TRP A 30 0.80 -20.37 -8.06
CA TRP A 30 -0.33 -20.03 -7.19
C TRP A 30 0.05 -19.20 -5.98
N THR A 31 1.25 -19.41 -5.43
CA THR A 31 1.78 -18.59 -4.35
C THR A 31 1.97 -17.15 -4.81
N ASP A 32 2.61 -16.96 -5.96
CA ASP A 32 2.84 -15.63 -6.54
C ASP A 32 1.53 -14.94 -6.91
N PHE A 33 0.64 -15.65 -7.61
CA PHE A 33 -0.65 -15.13 -8.02
C PHE A 33 -1.47 -14.64 -6.84
N LEU A 34 -1.61 -15.46 -5.79
CA LEU A 34 -2.37 -15.08 -4.61
C LEU A 34 -1.73 -13.88 -3.91
N PHE A 35 -0.40 -13.89 -3.78
CA PHE A 35 0.35 -12.81 -3.14
C PHE A 35 0.16 -11.48 -3.89
N GLN A 36 0.40 -11.45 -5.20
CA GLN A 36 0.20 -10.27 -6.04
C GLN A 36 -1.27 -9.84 -6.12
N ALA A 37 -2.22 -10.78 -6.11
CA ALA A 37 -3.65 -10.47 -6.10
C ALA A 37 -4.04 -9.70 -4.82
N MET A 38 -3.44 -10.01 -3.67
CA MET A 38 -3.67 -9.25 -2.43
C MET A 38 -3.10 -7.83 -2.50
N PHE A 39 -2.01 -7.61 -3.25
CA PHE A 39 -1.45 -6.27 -3.47
C PHE A 39 -2.38 -5.44 -4.38
N ALA A 40 -2.92 -6.07 -5.44
CA ALA A 40 -3.91 -5.45 -6.31
C ALA A 40 -5.18 -5.08 -5.54
N ALA A 41 -5.67 -5.97 -4.68
CA ALA A 41 -6.81 -5.72 -3.80
C ALA A 41 -6.53 -4.57 -2.82
N THR A 42 -5.32 -4.52 -2.24
CA THR A 42 -4.87 -3.41 -1.38
C THR A 42 -4.91 -2.08 -2.15
N ALA A 43 -4.34 -2.01 -3.35
CA ALA A 43 -4.34 -0.79 -4.16
C ALA A 43 -5.78 -0.30 -4.47
N ALA A 44 -6.70 -1.21 -4.77
CA ALA A 44 -8.09 -0.86 -5.05
C ALA A 44 -8.85 -0.39 -3.79
N THR A 45 -8.62 -1.04 -2.65
CA THR A 45 -9.30 -0.71 -1.39
C THR A 45 -8.85 0.62 -0.80
N ILE A 46 -7.64 1.10 -1.09
CA ILE A 46 -7.20 2.48 -0.77
C ILE A 46 -8.19 3.51 -1.33
N VAL A 47 -8.66 3.30 -2.57
CA VAL A 47 -9.61 4.21 -3.22
C VAL A 47 -10.94 4.25 -2.47
N SER A 48 -11.41 3.10 -1.98
CA SER A 48 -12.71 2.98 -1.31
C SER A 48 -12.88 3.97 -0.14
N GLY A 49 -11.84 4.15 0.68
CA GLY A 49 -11.87 5.07 1.83
C GLY A 49 -11.95 6.54 1.42
N ALA A 50 -11.35 6.92 0.30
CA ALA A 50 -11.35 8.31 -0.19
C ALA A 50 -12.68 8.70 -0.85
N VAL A 51 -13.36 7.74 -1.48
CA VAL A 51 -14.61 7.95 -2.22
C VAL A 51 -15.87 7.63 -1.40
N ALA A 52 -15.70 7.05 -0.22
CA ALA A 52 -16.76 6.68 0.71
C ALA A 52 -17.75 7.83 0.98
N GLU A 53 -18.95 7.44 1.44
CA GLU A 53 -20.11 8.31 1.78
C GLU A 53 -20.83 8.96 0.58
N ARG A 54 -20.24 8.98 -0.62
CA ARG A 54 -20.82 9.69 -1.78
C ARG A 54 -20.70 9.01 -3.13
N ILE A 55 -19.86 7.98 -3.28
CA ILE A 55 -19.84 7.16 -4.49
C ILE A 55 -21.03 6.19 -4.52
N LYS A 56 -21.55 5.89 -5.71
CA LYS A 56 -22.50 4.77 -5.89
C LYS A 56 -21.73 3.45 -5.88
N LEU A 57 -22.23 2.44 -5.17
CA LEU A 57 -21.58 1.13 -5.09
C LEU A 57 -21.34 0.51 -6.48
N SER A 58 -22.32 0.56 -7.38
CA SER A 58 -22.16 0.03 -8.75
C SER A 58 -21.02 0.71 -9.51
N SER A 59 -20.89 2.04 -9.40
CA SER A 59 -19.78 2.79 -9.99
C SER A 59 -18.43 2.37 -9.39
N PHE A 60 -18.38 2.16 -8.07
CA PHE A 60 -17.17 1.68 -7.40
C PHE A 60 -16.77 0.26 -7.83
N MET A 61 -17.73 -0.64 -8.02
CA MET A 61 -17.48 -2.00 -8.50
C MET A 61 -16.92 -2.01 -9.92
N ILE A 62 -17.51 -1.23 -10.84
CA ILE A 62 -17.01 -1.08 -12.21
C ILE A 62 -15.60 -0.49 -12.21
N PHE A 63 -15.38 0.56 -11.42
CA PHE A 63 -14.05 1.15 -11.24
C PHE A 63 -13.04 0.10 -10.76
N THR A 64 -13.38 -0.66 -9.71
CA THR A 64 -12.49 -1.66 -9.11
C THR A 64 -12.09 -2.73 -10.13
N VAL A 65 -13.04 -3.24 -10.93
CA VAL A 65 -12.76 -4.22 -11.98
C VAL A 65 -11.77 -3.64 -13.00
N LEU A 66 -12.04 -2.45 -13.54
CA LEU A 66 -11.15 -1.82 -14.52
C LEU A 66 -9.77 -1.50 -13.92
N TYR A 67 -9.75 -1.06 -12.67
CA TYR A 67 -8.53 -0.69 -11.97
C TYR A 67 -7.63 -1.90 -11.73
N VAL A 68 -8.18 -2.99 -11.18
CA VAL A 68 -7.44 -4.23 -10.87
C VAL A 68 -7.05 -5.01 -12.12
N THR A 69 -7.83 -4.96 -13.20
CA THR A 69 -7.54 -5.72 -14.43
C THR A 69 -6.63 -4.98 -15.42
N LEU A 70 -6.65 -3.64 -15.41
CA LEU A 70 -5.92 -2.85 -16.40
C LEU A 70 -4.88 -1.94 -15.73
N ILE A 71 -5.32 -1.01 -14.88
CA ILE A 71 -4.47 0.09 -14.42
C ILE A 71 -3.36 -0.43 -13.49
N TYR A 72 -3.73 -1.21 -12.47
CA TYR A 72 -2.77 -1.71 -11.50
C TYR A 72 -1.76 -2.69 -12.10
N PRO A 73 -2.16 -3.73 -12.87
CA PRO A 73 -1.20 -4.63 -13.52
C PRO A 73 -0.28 -3.91 -14.50
N TRP A 74 -0.78 -2.88 -15.20
CA TRP A 74 0.05 -2.08 -16.08
C TRP A 74 1.14 -1.36 -15.29
N ALA A 75 0.79 -0.65 -14.21
CA ALA A 75 1.77 0.01 -13.36
C ALA A 75 2.76 -0.99 -12.73
N GLY A 76 2.26 -2.12 -12.22
CA GLY A 76 3.08 -3.20 -11.66
C GLY A 76 4.09 -3.77 -12.67
N SER A 77 3.68 -3.95 -13.93
CA SER A 77 4.55 -4.46 -15.00
C SER A 77 5.78 -3.59 -15.27
N TRP A 78 5.72 -2.29 -14.97
CA TRP A 78 6.85 -1.39 -15.18
C TRP A 78 8.06 -1.75 -14.32
N LYS A 79 7.85 -2.26 -13.11
CA LYS A 79 8.91 -2.66 -12.18
C LYS A 79 8.92 -4.16 -11.90
N TRP A 80 7.82 -4.75 -11.44
CA TRP A 80 7.78 -6.17 -11.08
C TRP A 80 7.59 -7.11 -12.27
N GLY A 81 7.30 -6.58 -13.46
CA GLY A 81 7.20 -7.35 -14.72
C GLY A 81 8.42 -7.22 -15.65
N GLY A 82 9.56 -6.69 -15.18
CA GLY A 82 10.74 -6.46 -16.03
C GLY A 82 10.57 -5.33 -17.05
N GLY A 83 9.70 -4.36 -16.75
CA GLY A 83 9.42 -3.22 -17.60
C GLY A 83 10.47 -2.10 -17.54
N TRP A 84 10.10 -0.92 -18.01
CA TRP A 84 11.04 0.19 -18.21
C TRP A 84 11.55 0.82 -16.90
N LEU A 85 10.78 0.79 -15.81
CA LEU A 85 11.23 1.29 -14.50
C LEU A 85 12.32 0.36 -13.97
N ASP A 86 12.11 -0.96 -14.09
CA ASP A 86 13.11 -1.95 -13.71
C ASP A 86 14.42 -1.76 -14.49
N ALA A 87 14.33 -1.61 -15.82
CA ALA A 87 15.50 -1.38 -16.68
C ALA A 87 16.28 -0.09 -16.36
N ARG A 88 15.67 0.87 -15.64
CA ARG A 88 16.31 2.12 -15.20
C ARG A 88 16.81 2.07 -13.75
N GLY A 89 16.73 0.92 -13.09
CA GLY A 89 17.16 0.76 -11.70
C GLY A 89 16.19 1.36 -10.69
N PHE A 90 14.92 1.57 -11.06
CA PHE A 90 13.89 1.96 -10.09
C PHE A 90 13.77 0.89 -9.02
N TYR A 91 13.68 1.30 -7.76
CA TYR A 91 13.59 0.41 -6.62
C TYR A 91 12.28 0.62 -5.87
N ASP A 92 11.53 -0.47 -5.70
CA ASP A 92 10.32 -0.52 -4.89
C ASP A 92 10.11 -1.98 -4.47
N PHE A 93 10.55 -2.30 -3.26
CA PHE A 93 10.57 -3.66 -2.73
C PHE A 93 9.17 -4.27 -2.64
N ALA A 94 8.30 -3.66 -1.81
CA ALA A 94 6.96 -4.17 -1.56
C ALA A 94 5.84 -3.22 -2.04
N GLY A 95 6.14 -2.06 -2.63
CA GLY A 95 5.11 -1.25 -3.31
C GLY A 95 4.71 0.06 -2.61
N SER A 96 5.62 0.85 -2.04
CA SER A 96 5.28 2.23 -1.64
C SER A 96 4.79 3.04 -2.84
N THR A 97 5.37 2.78 -4.02
CA THR A 97 4.91 3.40 -5.25
C THR A 97 3.83 2.55 -5.90
N LEU A 98 4.15 1.30 -6.24
CA LEU A 98 3.30 0.48 -7.10
C LEU A 98 1.95 0.09 -6.49
N VAL A 99 1.84 0.07 -5.15
CA VAL A 99 0.57 -0.18 -4.45
C VAL A 99 0.04 1.12 -3.86
N HIS A 100 0.80 1.73 -2.95
CA HIS A 100 0.26 2.82 -2.13
C HIS A 100 0.15 4.13 -2.89
N SER A 101 1.18 4.53 -3.66
CA SER A 101 1.10 5.77 -4.43
C SER A 101 0.15 5.63 -5.62
N VAL A 102 0.17 4.51 -6.34
CA VAL A 102 -0.78 4.24 -7.44
C VAL A 102 -2.22 4.25 -6.93
N GLY A 103 -2.49 3.57 -5.80
CA GLY A 103 -3.78 3.64 -5.11
C GLY A 103 -4.14 5.04 -4.63
N GLY A 104 -3.18 5.78 -4.06
CA GLY A 104 -3.35 7.15 -3.58
C GLY A 104 -3.69 8.14 -4.70
N TRP A 105 -3.03 8.04 -5.86
CA TRP A 105 -3.34 8.88 -7.02
C TRP A 105 -4.71 8.55 -7.62
N ALA A 106 -5.08 7.27 -7.69
CA ALA A 106 -6.43 6.88 -8.08
C ALA A 106 -7.49 7.38 -7.09
N ALA A 107 -7.20 7.32 -5.79
CA ALA A 107 -8.04 7.86 -4.72
C ALA A 107 -8.21 9.38 -4.85
N LEU A 108 -7.13 10.11 -5.15
CA LEU A 108 -7.17 11.55 -5.39
C LEU A 108 -8.01 11.90 -6.63
N ALA A 109 -7.80 11.20 -7.75
CA ALA A 109 -8.58 11.40 -8.96
C ALA A 109 -10.09 11.17 -8.70
N GLY A 110 -10.43 10.08 -8.01
CA GLY A 110 -11.80 9.80 -7.59
C GLY A 110 -12.37 10.87 -6.65
N ALA A 111 -11.58 11.36 -5.70
CA ALA A 111 -12.00 12.41 -4.78
C ALA A 111 -12.24 13.75 -5.48
N ILE A 112 -11.42 14.11 -6.47
CA ILE A 112 -11.59 15.30 -7.32
C ILE A 112 -12.88 15.19 -8.14
N MET A 113 -13.08 14.05 -8.83
CA MET A 113 -14.26 13.82 -9.67
C MET A 113 -15.58 13.84 -8.89
N LEU A 114 -15.61 13.26 -7.70
CA LEU A 114 -16.79 13.25 -6.85
C LEU A 114 -17.02 14.58 -6.13
N GLY A 115 -15.97 15.39 -6.00
CA GLY A 115 -15.98 16.60 -5.20
C GLY A 115 -16.05 16.35 -3.70
N ALA A 116 -16.19 17.46 -2.96
CA ALA A 116 -16.20 17.46 -1.50
C ALA A 116 -17.47 16.80 -0.92
N ARG A 117 -17.30 16.15 0.23
CA ARG A 117 -18.43 15.66 1.03
C ARG A 117 -19.33 16.81 1.48
N ARG A 118 -20.64 16.55 1.57
CA ARG A 118 -21.62 17.54 2.05
C ARG A 118 -21.22 18.03 3.44
N GLY A 119 -21.18 19.35 3.60
CA GLY A 119 -20.82 19.97 4.87
C GLY A 119 -19.33 19.88 5.24
N LYS A 120 -18.44 19.44 4.35
CA LYS A 120 -16.99 19.57 4.54
C LYS A 120 -16.53 21.02 4.48
N TYR A 121 -17.16 21.80 3.60
CA TYR A 121 -16.94 23.24 3.46
C TYR A 121 -18.25 23.97 3.74
N VAL A 122 -18.23 24.93 4.66
CA VAL A 122 -19.39 25.72 5.05
C VAL A 122 -18.97 27.19 5.04
N ALA A 123 -19.65 28.02 4.25
CA ALA A 123 -19.30 29.44 4.07
C ALA A 123 -17.81 29.67 3.74
N GLY A 124 -17.24 28.85 2.86
CA GLY A 124 -15.82 28.92 2.45
C GLY A 124 -14.81 28.43 3.50
N ARG A 125 -15.26 27.98 4.68
CA ARG A 125 -14.38 27.48 5.75
C ARG A 125 -14.37 25.97 5.80
N ILE A 126 -13.21 25.41 6.16
CA ILE A 126 -13.04 23.97 6.39
C ILE A 126 -13.76 23.59 7.69
N ARG A 127 -14.63 22.59 7.62
CA ARG A 127 -15.23 21.93 8.78
C ARG A 127 -14.66 20.52 8.93
N ALA A 128 -14.27 20.14 10.14
CA ALA A 128 -13.86 18.77 10.42
C ALA A 128 -15.10 17.86 10.38
N LEU A 129 -14.95 16.67 9.79
CA LEU A 129 -15.94 15.59 9.87
C LEU A 129 -15.31 14.52 10.77
N PRO A 130 -15.71 14.41 12.04
CA PRO A 130 -15.08 13.49 12.99
C PRO A 130 -15.36 12.03 12.60
N GLY A 131 -14.45 11.14 13.00
CA GLY A 131 -14.64 9.70 12.85
C GLY A 131 -15.84 9.20 13.67
N HIS A 132 -16.57 8.24 13.12
CA HIS A 132 -17.78 7.70 13.76
C HIS A 132 -17.47 6.71 14.90
N ASN A 133 -16.32 6.04 14.88
CA ASN A 133 -15.90 5.09 15.91
C ASN A 133 -14.37 4.94 15.96
N MET A 134 -13.72 5.63 16.91
CA MET A 134 -12.25 5.61 17.05
C MET A 134 -11.68 4.26 17.52
N PRO A 135 -12.31 3.52 18.45
CA PRO A 135 -11.89 2.16 18.76
C PRO A 135 -11.86 1.23 17.55
N LEU A 136 -12.89 1.29 16.69
CA LEU A 136 -12.94 0.48 15.47
C LEU A 136 -11.84 0.89 14.47
N ALA A 137 -11.56 2.19 14.35
CA ALA A 137 -10.45 2.67 13.53
C ALA A 137 -9.09 2.16 14.05
N ALA A 138 -8.89 2.15 15.37
CA ALA A 138 -7.67 1.61 15.98
C ALA A 138 -7.51 0.11 15.70
N ILE A 139 -8.58 -0.68 15.86
CA ILE A 139 -8.59 -2.10 15.49
C ILE A 139 -8.18 -2.27 14.02
N GLY A 140 -8.75 -1.46 13.12
CA GLY A 140 -8.40 -1.48 11.70
C GLY A 140 -6.91 -1.23 11.45
N VAL A 141 -6.31 -0.22 12.10
CA VAL A 141 -4.88 0.07 11.97
C VAL A 141 -4.00 -1.07 12.52
N PHE A 142 -4.36 -1.69 13.63
CA PHE A 142 -3.59 -2.83 14.16
C PHE A 142 -3.71 -4.08 13.28
N LEU A 143 -4.87 -4.32 12.66
CA LEU A 143 -5.03 -5.39 11.67
C LEU A 143 -4.20 -5.11 10.41
N LEU A 144 -4.16 -3.85 9.96
CA LEU A 144 -3.30 -3.45 8.85
C LEU A 144 -1.82 -3.61 9.19
N TRP A 145 -1.39 -3.22 10.40
CA TRP A 145 -0.02 -3.43 10.86
C TRP A 145 0.34 -4.92 10.90
N LEU A 146 -0.52 -5.77 11.48
CA LEU A 146 -0.34 -7.22 11.46
C LEU A 146 -0.23 -7.76 10.03
N GLY A 147 -1.13 -7.33 9.14
CA GLY A 147 -1.10 -7.71 7.72
C GLY A 147 0.16 -7.22 7.00
N TRP A 148 0.71 -6.07 7.41
CA TRP A 148 1.92 -5.50 6.82
C TRP A 148 3.18 -6.34 7.03
N PHE A 149 3.21 -7.17 8.07
CA PHE A 149 4.25 -8.19 8.22
C PHE A 149 4.21 -9.23 7.10
N GLY A 150 3.01 -9.64 6.69
CA GLY A 150 2.84 -10.48 5.49
C GLY A 150 3.15 -9.72 4.20
N PHE A 151 2.79 -8.45 4.13
CA PHE A 151 3.02 -7.59 2.97
C PHE A 151 4.52 -7.38 2.68
N ASN A 152 5.27 -6.86 3.65
CA ASN A 152 6.71 -6.63 3.49
C ASN A 152 7.49 -7.94 3.63
N GLY A 153 7.25 -8.72 4.70
CA GLY A 153 7.99 -9.96 4.93
C GLY A 153 7.78 -11.00 3.83
N GLY A 154 6.58 -11.10 3.27
CA GLY A 154 6.31 -11.97 2.11
C GLY A 154 6.97 -11.50 0.82
N SER A 155 7.29 -10.21 0.68
CA SER A 155 7.97 -9.65 -0.50
C SER A 155 9.44 -10.04 -0.58
N VAL A 156 9.97 -10.71 0.45
CA VAL A 156 11.26 -11.42 0.37
C VAL A 156 11.17 -12.60 -0.61
N LEU A 157 9.97 -13.12 -0.86
CA LEU A 157 9.66 -14.20 -1.81
C LEU A 157 10.48 -15.48 -1.57
N SER A 158 10.98 -15.63 -0.35
CA SER A 158 11.68 -16.79 0.15
C SER A 158 11.52 -16.85 1.67
N ALA A 159 11.93 -17.96 2.28
CA ALA A 159 11.97 -18.10 3.73
C ALA A 159 13.37 -17.77 4.30
N ASP A 160 14.16 -16.93 3.61
CA ASP A 160 15.49 -16.55 4.09
C ASP A 160 15.38 -15.85 5.47
N PRO A 161 15.97 -16.41 6.55
CA PRO A 161 15.79 -15.87 7.89
C PRO A 161 16.35 -14.44 8.04
N GLY A 162 17.43 -14.12 7.34
CA GLY A 162 18.09 -12.81 7.43
C GLY A 162 17.25 -11.71 6.83
N ALA A 163 16.91 -11.82 5.55
CA ALA A 163 16.09 -10.85 4.83
C ALA A 163 14.68 -10.73 5.43
N THR A 164 14.06 -11.86 5.81
CA THR A 164 12.74 -11.87 6.44
C THR A 164 12.76 -11.13 7.78
N SER A 165 13.69 -11.46 8.67
CA SER A 165 13.76 -10.82 9.99
C SER A 165 14.06 -9.32 9.90
N LEU A 166 14.97 -8.91 9.02
CA LEU A 166 15.27 -7.49 8.78
C LEU A 166 14.01 -6.73 8.33
N THR A 167 13.33 -7.26 7.32
CA THR A 167 12.13 -6.65 6.71
C THR A 167 10.99 -6.50 7.71
N LEU A 168 10.75 -7.52 8.54
CA LEU A 168 9.74 -7.46 9.60
C LEU A 168 10.10 -6.42 10.66
N MET A 169 11.36 -6.34 11.04
CA MET A 169 11.83 -5.38 12.06
C MET A 169 11.79 -3.94 11.56
N THR A 170 12.26 -3.65 10.35
CA THR A 170 12.20 -2.30 9.76
C THR A 170 10.74 -1.84 9.62
N THR A 171 9.85 -2.74 9.21
CA THR A 171 8.40 -2.49 9.15
C THR A 171 7.82 -2.10 10.51
N CYS A 172 8.14 -2.88 11.56
CA CYS A 172 7.68 -2.61 12.91
C CYS A 172 8.17 -1.27 13.45
N ILE A 173 9.47 -0.99 13.28
CA ILE A 173 10.10 0.22 13.79
C ILE A 173 9.56 1.46 13.07
N ALA A 174 9.42 1.43 11.74
CA ALA A 174 8.90 2.57 10.98
C ALA A 174 7.44 2.88 11.35
N ALA A 175 6.60 1.86 11.54
CA ALA A 175 5.22 2.01 11.98
C ALA A 175 5.12 2.67 13.37
N ALA A 176 5.88 2.15 14.34
CA ALA A 176 5.91 2.71 15.69
C ALA A 176 6.41 4.16 15.69
N ALA A 177 7.50 4.41 14.96
CA ALA A 177 8.11 5.73 14.89
C ALA A 177 7.20 6.74 14.18
N GLY A 178 6.52 6.36 13.09
CA GLY A 178 5.53 7.21 12.42
C GLY A 178 4.35 7.56 13.31
N GLY A 179 3.83 6.59 14.08
CA GLY A 179 2.78 6.86 15.07
C GLY A 179 3.20 7.88 16.12
N LEU A 180 4.39 7.72 16.70
CA LEU A 180 4.95 8.65 17.67
C LEU A 180 5.23 10.03 17.06
N GLY A 181 5.79 10.07 15.84
CA GLY A 181 6.08 11.30 15.10
C GLY A 181 4.83 12.12 14.83
N ALA A 182 3.75 11.47 14.37
CA ALA A 182 2.48 12.12 14.13
C ALA A 182 1.80 12.59 15.42
N MET A 183 1.85 11.80 16.50
CA MET A 183 1.35 12.22 17.82
C MET A 183 2.10 13.44 18.34
N TYR A 184 3.43 13.43 18.30
CA TYR A 184 4.28 14.54 18.74
C TYR A 184 4.01 15.80 17.91
N THR A 185 3.90 15.65 16.59
CA THR A 185 3.53 16.75 15.69
C THR A 185 2.16 17.31 16.02
N SER A 186 1.16 16.47 16.29
CA SER A 186 -0.17 16.91 16.74
C SER A 186 -0.10 17.71 18.04
N TRP A 187 0.73 17.29 19.01
CA TRP A 187 0.93 18.06 20.24
C TRP A 187 1.48 19.46 19.98
N ILE A 188 2.42 19.61 19.05
CA ILE A 188 3.03 20.91 18.74
C ILE A 188 2.04 21.80 17.98
N VAL A 189 1.41 21.27 16.92
CA VAL A 189 0.58 22.03 15.98
C VAL A 189 -0.82 22.28 16.56
N SER A 190 -1.47 21.22 17.04
CA SER A 190 -2.86 21.27 17.53
C SER A 190 -2.95 21.54 19.03
N LYS A 191 -1.82 21.64 19.75
CA LYS A 191 -1.72 21.83 21.21
C LYS A 191 -2.36 20.73 22.06
N LYS A 192 -2.69 19.60 21.45
CA LYS A 192 -3.25 18.41 22.09
C LYS A 192 -2.94 17.15 21.28
N PRO A 193 -2.86 15.98 21.93
CA PRO A 193 -2.74 14.73 21.20
C PRO A 193 -4.02 14.46 20.40
N ASP A 194 -3.85 13.87 19.23
CA ASP A 194 -4.95 13.42 18.38
C ASP A 194 -4.71 11.95 18.01
N LEU A 195 -5.58 11.08 18.51
CA LEU A 195 -5.51 9.64 18.24
C LEU A 195 -5.61 9.34 16.74
N SER A 196 -6.46 10.07 16.01
CA SER A 196 -6.59 9.86 14.56
C SER A 196 -5.30 10.19 13.83
N MET A 197 -4.56 11.21 14.27
CA MET A 197 -3.25 11.54 13.68
C MET A 197 -2.20 10.49 14.02
N GLY A 198 -2.17 9.99 15.26
CA GLY A 198 -1.28 8.88 15.62
C GLY A 198 -1.54 7.62 14.80
N LEU A 199 -2.81 7.25 14.61
CA LEU A 199 -3.20 6.11 13.77
C LEU A 199 -2.82 6.31 12.30
N ASN A 200 -3.00 7.51 11.74
CA ASN A 200 -2.53 7.82 10.38
C ASN A 200 -1.00 7.80 10.28
N GLY A 201 -0.28 8.25 11.31
CA GLY A 201 1.18 8.19 11.38
C GLY A 201 1.72 6.76 11.36
N ILE A 202 1.05 5.82 12.02
CA ILE A 202 1.38 4.39 11.92
C ILE A 202 1.29 3.93 10.47
N LEU A 203 0.17 4.24 9.80
CA LEU A 203 -0.02 3.87 8.39
C LEU A 203 0.98 4.57 7.46
N ALA A 204 1.32 5.83 7.69
CA ALA A 204 2.33 6.56 6.92
C ALA A 204 3.72 5.94 7.09
N GLY A 205 4.10 5.55 8.31
CA GLY A 205 5.34 4.84 8.58
C GLY A 205 5.40 3.47 7.88
N LEU A 206 4.30 2.72 7.89
CA LEU A 206 4.18 1.46 7.16
C LEU A 206 4.31 1.66 5.64
N VAL A 207 3.59 2.63 5.07
CA VAL A 207 3.64 2.95 3.64
C VAL A 207 5.02 3.40 3.20
N SER A 208 5.70 4.24 3.98
CA SER A 208 7.00 4.82 3.59
C SER A 208 8.15 3.83 3.59
N ILE A 209 8.20 2.91 4.57
CA ILE A 209 9.27 1.90 4.64
C ILE A 209 9.12 0.80 3.58
N THR A 210 7.90 0.59 3.06
CA THR A 210 7.55 -0.51 2.15
C THR A 210 8.46 -0.62 0.91
N ALA A 211 8.94 0.50 0.35
CA ALA A 211 9.84 0.48 -0.81
C ALA A 211 11.27 0.03 -0.48
N GLY A 212 11.71 0.12 0.77
CA GLY A 212 13.09 -0.15 1.17
C GLY A 212 13.22 -0.99 2.43
N ALA A 213 12.19 -1.74 2.82
CA ALA A 213 12.16 -2.49 4.07
C ALA A 213 13.29 -3.54 4.17
N ASP A 214 13.77 -4.01 3.02
CA ASP A 214 14.85 -4.98 2.88
C ASP A 214 16.25 -4.34 2.72
N LEU A 215 16.32 -3.04 2.39
CA LEU A 215 17.58 -2.30 2.23
C LEU A 215 17.96 -1.46 3.45
N MET A 216 16.97 -1.02 4.23
CA MET A 216 17.16 -0.05 5.30
C MET A 216 17.58 -0.73 6.60
N GLY A 217 18.44 -0.06 7.37
CA GLY A 217 18.71 -0.46 8.75
C GLY A 217 17.61 0.02 9.71
N LEU A 218 17.59 -0.53 10.93
CA LEU A 218 16.61 -0.14 11.96
C LEU A 218 16.69 1.34 12.32
N HIS A 219 17.89 1.93 12.32
CA HIS A 219 18.08 3.37 12.55
C HIS A 219 17.46 4.21 11.44
N SER A 220 17.58 3.79 10.18
CA SER A 220 16.94 4.46 9.04
C SER A 220 15.42 4.33 9.15
N ALA A 221 14.89 3.15 9.47
CA ALA A 221 13.46 2.95 9.68
C ALA A 221 12.88 3.85 10.79
N LEU A 222 13.63 4.05 11.87
CA LEU A 222 13.27 4.97 12.97
C LEU A 222 13.15 6.43 12.51
N LEU A 223 13.89 6.83 11.47
CA LEU A 223 13.82 8.18 10.89
C LEU A 223 12.79 8.29 9.77
N ILE A 224 12.63 7.25 8.96
CA ILE A 224 11.68 7.21 7.84
C ILE A 224 10.25 7.38 8.37
N GLY A 225 9.89 6.66 9.44
CA GLY A 225 8.54 6.70 10.01
C GLY A 225 8.04 8.10 10.37
N PRO A 226 8.74 8.88 11.21
CA PRO A 226 8.33 10.22 11.61
C PRO A 226 8.37 11.28 10.49
N ILE A 227 9.15 11.06 9.42
CA ILE A 227 9.25 11.98 8.28
C ILE A 227 8.06 11.82 7.33
N ALA A 228 7.52 10.61 7.22
CA ALA A 228 6.37 10.28 6.39
C ALA A 228 5.07 10.94 6.87
#